data_AF-A0A437KPR6-F1
#
_entry.id   AF-A0A437KPR6-F1
#
_cell.length_a   1.000
_cell.length_b   1.000
_cell.length_c   1.000
_cell.angle_alpha   90.00
_cell.angle_beta   90.00
_cell.angle_gamma   90.00
#
_symmetry.space_group_name_H-M   'P 1'
#
loop_
_entity.id
_entity.type
_entity.pdbx_description
1 polymer ?
#
loop_
_entity_poly.entity_id
_entity_poly.type
_entity_poly.pdbx_seq_one_letter_code
_entity_poly.pdbx_strand_id
1 'polypeptide(L)'
;MKKLLLTALFFLSLNSFAQTLCDYATNVKDSVGSYKVTKEYLISEKIFAGTSSYIFYTLSLTDGLPTLNVQLIQKSKGFIKANCFDKNSRLYLQLNNGKVITLVHTNLEYCGSMIRDEKGFDNRVIVGNFMFMKGTMEDLKSSPLSLMRIKYLTDTEDYIVKKQLVSELTGKTYQPETYFINNLKCIEN
;
A
#
# COMPACT_ATOMS: atom_id res chain seq x y z
N MET A 1 9.86 -45.54 -25.98
CA MET A 1 10.37 -44.18 -26.31
C MET A 1 9.25 -43.18 -26.61
N LYS A 2 8.30 -43.46 -27.52
CA LYS A 2 7.20 -42.52 -27.86
C LYS A 2 6.33 -42.06 -26.66
N LYS A 3 6.03 -42.96 -25.71
CA LYS A 3 5.24 -42.62 -24.52
C LYS A 3 5.97 -41.74 -23.50
N LEU A 4 7.31 -41.82 -23.45
CA LEU A 4 8.16 -41.03 -22.56
C LEU A 4 8.26 -39.57 -23.02
N LEU A 5 8.31 -39.38 -24.34
CA LEU A 5 8.35 -38.05 -24.96
C LEU A 5 7.03 -37.29 -24.74
N LEU A 6 5.90 -38.01 -24.77
CA LEU A 6 4.59 -37.45 -24.47
C LEU A 6 4.46 -37.00 -23.01
N THR A 7 5.04 -37.76 -22.07
CA THR A 7 5.00 -37.40 -20.64
C THR A 7 5.87 -36.18 -20.36
N ALA A 8 7.06 -36.10 -20.97
CA ALA A 8 7.93 -34.93 -20.86
C ALA A 8 7.24 -33.65 -21.40
N LEU A 9 6.53 -33.74 -22.53
CA LEU A 9 5.79 -32.61 -23.09
C LEU A 9 4.65 -32.13 -22.17
N PHE A 10 4.01 -33.05 -21.44
CA PHE A 10 2.94 -32.72 -20.49
C PHE A 10 3.47 -31.98 -19.24
N PHE A 11 4.64 -32.35 -18.72
CA PHE A 11 5.27 -31.63 -17.60
C PHE A 11 5.81 -30.25 -17.99
N LEU A 12 6.22 -30.05 -19.25
CA LEU A 12 6.61 -28.73 -19.77
C LEU A 12 5.42 -27.76 -19.84
N SER A 13 4.19 -28.23 -20.10
CA SER A 13 2.99 -27.37 -20.15
C SER A 13 2.48 -26.87 -18.80
N LEU A 14 2.95 -27.44 -17.68
CA LEU A 14 2.51 -27.04 -16.32
C LEU A 14 3.21 -25.78 -15.78
N ASN A 15 4.18 -25.20 -16.51
CA ASN A 15 4.83 -23.95 -16.12
C ASN A 15 4.13 -22.69 -16.67
N SER A 16 2.83 -22.80 -16.95
CA SER A 16 2.00 -21.61 -17.20
C SER A 16 1.89 -20.85 -15.88
N PHE A 17 2.86 -19.99 -15.59
CA PHE A 17 2.83 -19.07 -14.46
C PHE A 17 1.49 -18.34 -14.50
N ALA A 18 0.65 -18.55 -13.48
CA ALA A 18 -0.46 -17.67 -13.19
C ALA A 18 0.13 -16.30 -12.87
N GLN A 19 0.34 -15.47 -13.90
CA GLN A 19 0.72 -14.09 -13.73
C GLN A 19 -0.46 -13.44 -13.03
N THR A 20 -0.33 -13.19 -11.73
CA THR A 20 -1.31 -12.41 -10.98
C THR A 20 -1.45 -11.07 -11.68
N LEU A 21 -2.59 -10.88 -12.35
CA LEU A 21 -2.87 -9.70 -13.15
C LEU A 21 -2.89 -8.49 -12.21
N CYS A 22 -2.14 -7.45 -12.57
CA CYS A 22 -2.14 -6.20 -11.84
C CYS A 22 -3.48 -5.47 -12.05
N ASP A 23 -4.16 -5.13 -10.96
CA ASP A 23 -5.44 -4.42 -11.00
C ASP A 23 -5.21 -2.91 -10.87
N TYR A 24 -5.31 -2.20 -12.00
CA TYR A 24 -5.08 -0.76 -12.08
C TYR A 24 -6.38 0.02 -11.94
N ALA A 25 -6.35 1.08 -11.12
CA ALA A 25 -7.38 2.12 -11.12
C ALA A 25 -7.17 3.07 -12.31
N THR A 26 -5.93 3.31 -12.70
CA THR A 26 -5.57 4.16 -13.84
C THR A 26 -4.32 3.59 -14.51
N ASN A 27 -4.33 3.52 -15.84
CA ASN A 27 -3.19 3.08 -16.63
C ASN A 27 -3.24 3.81 -17.98
N VAL A 28 -2.53 4.92 -18.06
CA VAL A 28 -2.54 5.80 -19.23
C VAL A 28 -1.09 6.01 -19.68
N LYS A 29 -0.89 5.93 -20.98
CA LYS A 29 0.36 6.31 -21.64
C LYS A 29 0.00 7.16 -22.85
N ASP A 30 0.44 8.40 -22.83
CA ASP A 30 0.22 9.34 -23.92
C ASP A 30 1.56 9.94 -24.38
N SER A 31 1.49 10.96 -25.24
CA SER A 31 2.65 11.69 -25.73
C SER A 31 3.35 12.56 -24.68
N VAL A 32 2.67 12.85 -23.56
CA VAL A 32 3.17 13.71 -22.48
C VAL A 32 3.87 12.87 -21.42
N GLY A 33 3.41 11.66 -21.16
CA GLY A 33 4.03 10.77 -20.18
C GLY A 33 3.30 9.43 -19.98
N SER A 34 3.67 8.76 -18.89
CA SER A 34 3.04 7.52 -18.47
C SER A 34 2.64 7.59 -17.00
N TYR A 35 1.41 7.16 -16.71
CA TYR A 35 0.86 7.16 -15.37
C TYR A 35 0.11 5.86 -15.11
N LYS A 36 0.57 5.11 -14.11
CA LYS A 36 -0.08 3.88 -13.63
C LYS A 36 -0.37 4.01 -12.15
N VAL A 37 -1.54 3.54 -11.73
CA VAL A 37 -1.95 3.51 -10.32
C VAL A 37 -2.72 2.22 -10.06
N THR A 38 -2.32 1.47 -9.05
CA THR A 38 -3.07 0.28 -8.60
C THR A 38 -4.32 0.68 -7.84
N LYS A 39 -5.30 -0.22 -7.76
CA LYS A 39 -6.45 0.00 -6.86
C LYS A 39 -6.03 0.10 -5.40
N GLU A 40 -6.86 0.78 -4.61
CA GLU A 40 -6.70 0.92 -3.16
C GLU A 40 -6.70 -0.45 -2.49
N TYR A 41 -5.70 -0.66 -1.62
CA TYR A 41 -5.56 -1.88 -0.85
C TYR A 41 -5.53 -1.57 0.64
N LEU A 42 -6.40 -2.20 1.42
CA LEU A 42 -6.49 -1.97 2.85
C LEU A 42 -5.32 -2.65 3.58
N ILE A 43 -4.55 -1.86 4.33
CA ILE A 43 -3.36 -2.30 5.08
C ILE A 43 -3.65 -2.40 6.56
N SER A 44 -4.41 -1.45 7.09
CA SER A 44 -4.75 -1.38 8.51
C SER A 44 -6.18 -0.90 8.67
N GLU A 45 -6.91 -1.54 9.58
CA GLU A 45 -8.25 -1.17 9.99
C GLU A 45 -8.33 -1.28 11.51
N LYS A 46 -8.81 -0.21 12.16
CA LYS A 46 -9.03 -0.15 13.60
C LYS A 46 -10.38 0.48 13.85
N ILE A 47 -11.27 -0.26 14.49
CA ILE A 47 -12.61 0.20 14.88
C ILE A 47 -12.69 0.06 16.40
N PHE A 48 -12.85 1.18 17.10
CA PHE A 48 -12.90 1.19 18.56
C PHE A 48 -13.70 2.38 19.08
N ALA A 49 -14.59 2.13 20.05
CA ALA A 49 -15.35 3.15 20.78
C ALA A 49 -16.00 4.22 19.88
N GLY A 50 -16.62 3.81 18.76
CA GLY A 50 -17.29 4.72 17.82
C GLY A 50 -16.36 5.55 16.93
N THR A 51 -15.04 5.30 16.98
CA THR A 51 -14.05 5.82 16.04
C THR A 51 -13.55 4.70 15.14
N SER A 52 -13.41 4.96 13.85
CA SER A 52 -12.76 4.06 12.91
C SER A 52 -11.60 4.73 12.20
N SER A 53 -10.56 3.96 11.93
CA SER A 53 -9.36 4.39 11.22
C SER A 53 -8.97 3.34 10.20
N TYR A 54 -8.63 3.80 9.00
CA TYR A 54 -8.26 2.97 7.87
C TYR A 54 -6.98 3.51 7.23
N ILE A 55 -6.12 2.60 6.79
CA ILE A 55 -4.93 2.94 6.00
C ILE A 55 -4.98 2.14 4.71
N PHE A 56 -4.94 2.84 3.60
CA PHE A 56 -4.93 2.27 2.25
C PHE A 56 -3.62 2.59 1.56
N TYR A 57 -3.14 1.62 0.78
CA TYR A 57 -2.02 1.80 -0.13
C TYR A 57 -2.47 1.78 -1.58
N THR A 58 -1.86 2.64 -2.39
CA THR A 58 -1.81 2.51 -3.84
C THR A 58 -0.38 2.67 -4.32
N LEU A 59 0.03 1.81 -5.25
CA LEU A 59 1.30 1.94 -5.94
C LEU A 59 1.09 2.79 -7.18
N SER A 60 1.92 3.80 -7.35
CA SER A 60 1.90 4.70 -8.51
C SER A 60 3.23 4.69 -9.23
N LEU A 61 3.19 4.72 -10.55
CA LEU A 61 4.34 4.90 -11.42
C LEU A 61 4.06 6.10 -12.32
N THR A 62 4.81 7.20 -12.10
CA THR A 62 4.70 8.42 -12.92
C THR A 62 6.03 8.61 -13.64
N ASP A 63 6.02 8.50 -14.96
CA ASP A 63 7.22 8.66 -15.81
C ASP A 63 8.44 7.84 -15.34
N GLY A 64 8.17 6.63 -14.87
CA GLY A 64 9.21 5.71 -14.37
C GLY A 64 9.62 5.93 -12.91
N LEU A 65 9.05 6.92 -12.21
CA LEU A 65 9.27 7.13 -10.77
C LEU A 65 8.21 6.37 -9.94
N PRO A 66 8.60 5.29 -9.24
CA PRO A 66 7.68 4.55 -8.38
C PRO A 66 7.45 5.31 -7.07
N THR A 67 6.20 5.38 -6.65
CA THR A 67 5.78 5.97 -5.37
C THR A 67 4.69 5.13 -4.72
N LEU A 68 4.62 5.21 -3.40
CA LEU A 68 3.56 4.63 -2.60
C LEU A 68 2.69 5.77 -2.07
N ASN A 69 1.41 5.80 -2.44
CA ASN A 69 0.45 6.68 -1.79
C ASN A 69 -0.12 5.96 -0.58
N VAL A 70 -0.10 6.66 0.55
CA VAL A 70 -0.68 6.22 1.81
C VAL A 70 -1.86 7.13 2.12
N GLN A 71 -3.06 6.57 2.07
CA GLN A 71 -4.30 7.27 2.40
C GLN A 71 -4.78 6.83 3.77
N LEU A 72 -4.91 7.78 4.68
CA LEU A 72 -5.43 7.59 6.02
C LEU A 72 -6.82 8.21 6.09
N ILE A 73 -7.79 7.40 6.52
CA ILE A 73 -9.15 7.86 6.77
C ILE A 73 -9.44 7.64 8.26
N GLN A 74 -9.81 8.70 8.96
CA GLN A 74 -10.29 8.63 10.34
C GLN A 74 -11.72 9.13 10.40
N LYS A 75 -12.59 8.41 11.08
CA LYS A 75 -14.00 8.73 11.22
C LYS A 75 -14.37 8.69 12.70
N SER A 76 -14.96 9.76 13.22
CA SER A 76 -15.40 9.87 14.61
C SER A 76 -16.55 10.86 14.75
N LYS A 77 -17.33 10.74 15.84
CA LYS A 77 -18.22 11.82 16.29
C LYS A 77 -17.51 12.80 17.23
N GLY A 78 -16.36 12.40 17.77
CA GLY A 78 -15.51 13.24 18.60
C GLY A 78 -14.46 13.98 17.77
N PHE A 79 -13.66 14.79 18.47
CA PHE A 79 -12.55 15.50 17.85
C PHE A 79 -11.52 14.54 17.26
N ILE A 80 -11.14 14.77 15.99
CA ILE A 80 -10.08 14.03 15.30
C ILE A 80 -8.82 14.88 15.31
N LYS A 81 -7.75 14.37 15.92
CA LYS A 81 -6.43 15.03 15.92
C LYS A 81 -5.93 15.17 14.48
N ALA A 82 -5.43 16.36 14.13
CA ALA A 82 -4.80 16.58 12.84
C ALA A 82 -3.39 15.98 12.83
N ASN A 83 -3.17 15.01 11.94
CA ASN A 83 -1.84 14.53 11.58
C ASN A 83 -1.48 15.15 10.21
N CYS A 84 -0.32 15.79 10.12
CA CYS A 84 0.16 16.41 8.89
C CYS A 84 1.39 15.69 8.35
N PHE A 85 1.45 15.55 7.04
CA PHE A 85 2.69 15.22 6.35
C PHE A 85 3.43 16.48 5.95
N ASP A 86 4.75 16.40 5.98
CA ASP A 86 5.69 17.44 5.59
C ASP A 86 6.91 16.79 4.90
N LYS A 87 7.95 17.57 4.65
CA LYS A 87 9.20 17.09 4.07
C LYS A 87 10.01 16.13 4.94
N ASN A 88 9.81 16.19 6.26
CA ASN A 88 10.51 15.37 7.23
C ASN A 88 9.75 14.10 7.58
N SER A 89 8.53 13.96 7.06
CA SER A 89 7.69 12.79 7.23
C SER A 89 8.32 11.58 6.53
N ARG A 90 8.25 10.44 7.21
CA ARG A 90 8.89 9.19 6.80
C ARG A 90 7.94 8.04 7.05
N LEU A 91 7.96 7.07 6.14
CA LEU A 91 7.31 5.79 6.33
C LEU A 91 8.39 4.74 6.54
N TYR A 92 8.39 4.10 7.70
CA TYR A 92 9.29 3.01 8.02
C TYR A 92 8.54 1.69 7.93
N LEU A 93 9.06 0.77 7.14
CA LEU A 93 8.51 -0.55 6.92
C LEU A 93 9.52 -1.57 7.46
N GLN A 94 9.16 -2.21 8.56
CA GLN A 94 9.97 -3.28 9.13
C GLN A 94 9.55 -4.62 8.51
N LEU A 95 10.54 -5.35 8.02
CA LEU A 95 10.37 -6.68 7.44
C LEU A 95 10.51 -7.77 8.50
N ASN A 96 9.95 -8.96 8.24
CA ASN A 96 10.08 -10.12 9.13
C ASN A 96 11.53 -10.59 9.30
N ASN A 97 12.41 -10.29 8.34
CA ASN A 97 13.85 -10.54 8.45
C ASN A 97 14.59 -9.50 9.30
N GLY A 98 13.89 -8.52 9.90
CA GLY A 98 14.46 -7.48 10.76
C GLY A 98 14.96 -6.24 10.02
N LYS A 99 15.00 -6.24 8.69
CA LYS A 99 15.41 -5.06 7.91
C LYS A 99 14.34 -3.97 7.97
N VAL A 100 14.76 -2.72 8.07
CA VAL A 100 13.87 -1.55 8.07
C VAL A 100 14.08 -0.75 6.79
N ILE A 101 13.03 -0.66 5.98
CA ILE A 101 13.00 0.13 4.75
C ILE A 101 12.37 1.48 5.06
N THR A 102 13.00 2.56 4.61
CA THR A 102 12.49 3.92 4.81
C THR A 102 12.04 4.49 3.46
N LEU A 103 10.84 5.03 3.40
CA LEU A 103 10.34 5.82 2.28
C LEU A 103 10.24 7.29 2.70
N VAL A 104 10.47 8.18 1.74
CA VAL A 104 10.56 9.64 1.97
C VAL A 104 9.39 10.36 1.33
N HIS A 105 8.76 11.28 2.07
CA HIS A 105 7.64 12.05 1.55
C HIS A 105 8.05 13.03 0.44
N THR A 106 7.19 13.30 -0.53
CA THR A 106 7.46 14.19 -1.70
C THR A 106 7.50 15.69 -1.38
N ASN A 107 7.80 16.08 -0.13
CA ASN A 107 8.01 17.48 0.29
C ASN A 107 6.78 18.41 0.13
N LEU A 108 5.57 17.84 0.08
CA LEU A 108 4.32 18.60 0.13
C LEU A 108 3.77 18.62 1.55
N GLU A 109 3.46 19.78 2.11
CA GLU A 109 2.78 19.83 3.40
C GLU A 109 1.28 19.59 3.20
N TYR A 110 0.74 18.56 3.84
CA TYR A 110 -0.69 18.25 3.76
C TYR A 110 -1.21 17.69 5.07
N CYS A 111 -2.17 18.41 5.65
CA CYS A 111 -2.80 18.04 6.91
C CYS A 111 -4.08 17.21 6.75
N GLY A 112 -4.53 16.97 5.52
CA GLY A 112 -5.82 16.32 5.26
C GLY A 112 -7.00 17.27 5.23
N SER A 113 -8.10 16.77 4.67
CA SER A 113 -9.38 17.47 4.54
C SER A 113 -10.41 16.87 5.49
N MET A 114 -11.27 17.71 6.06
CA MET A 114 -12.39 17.30 6.90
C MET A 114 -13.67 17.24 6.06
N ILE A 115 -14.41 16.16 6.18
CA ILE A 115 -15.67 15.91 5.48
C ILE A 115 -16.68 15.42 6.51
N ARG A 116 -17.76 16.17 6.70
CA ARG A 116 -18.84 15.75 7.60
C ARG A 116 -19.87 14.94 6.81
N ASP A 117 -20.23 13.77 7.32
CA ASP A 117 -21.25 12.94 6.69
C ASP A 117 -22.67 13.29 7.16
N GLU A 118 -23.67 12.79 6.44
CA GLU A 118 -25.10 13.00 6.73
C GLU A 118 -25.52 12.44 8.10
N LYS A 119 -24.75 11.48 8.64
CA LYS A 119 -24.99 10.85 9.95
C LYS A 119 -24.29 11.60 11.09
N GLY A 120 -23.68 12.76 10.79
CA GLY A 120 -23.03 13.64 11.74
C GLY A 120 -21.66 13.14 12.23
N PHE A 121 -21.02 12.21 11.53
CA PHE A 121 -19.62 11.88 11.76
C PHE A 121 -18.71 12.84 11.01
N ASP A 122 -17.63 13.21 11.66
CA ASP A 122 -16.52 13.89 11.04
C ASP A 122 -15.56 12.84 10.46
N ASN A 123 -15.16 13.04 9.20
CA ASN A 123 -14.23 12.18 8.49
C ASN A 123 -13.02 13.03 8.12
N ARG A 124 -11.82 12.61 8.51
CA ARG A 124 -10.57 13.22 8.07
C ARG A 124 -9.91 12.31 7.06
N VAL A 125 -9.57 12.85 5.90
CA VAL A 125 -8.84 12.14 4.85
C VAL A 125 -7.48 12.81 4.63
N ILE A 126 -6.41 12.07 4.88
CA ILE A 126 -5.03 12.50 4.69
C ILE A 126 -4.40 11.58 3.64
N VAL A 127 -3.66 12.15 2.69
CA VAL A 127 -2.93 11.40 1.66
C VAL A 127 -1.49 11.86 1.69
N GLY A 128 -0.56 10.92 1.79
CA GLY A 128 0.88 11.16 1.66
C GLY A 128 1.46 10.36 0.51
N ASN A 129 2.33 10.97 -0.29
CA ASN A 129 3.04 10.27 -1.35
C ASN A 129 4.50 10.05 -0.92
N PHE A 130 4.93 8.80 -0.92
CA PHE A 130 6.22 8.37 -0.42
C PHE A 130 7.04 7.73 -1.54
N MET A 131 8.25 8.25 -1.75
CA MET A 131 9.20 7.71 -2.72
C MET A 131 10.01 6.57 -2.10
N PHE A 132 10.23 5.53 -2.90
CA PHE A 132 11.13 4.45 -2.56
C PHE A 132 12.58 4.92 -2.63
N MET A 133 13.40 4.50 -1.67
CA MET A 133 14.84 4.74 -1.73
C MET A 133 15.48 3.80 -2.77
N LYS A 134 16.57 4.25 -3.40
CA LYS A 134 17.25 3.48 -4.44
C LYS A 134 17.72 2.13 -3.88
N GLY A 135 17.35 1.03 -4.54
CA GLY A 135 17.77 -0.32 -4.19
C GLY A 135 17.06 -0.94 -2.98
N THR A 136 15.94 -0.37 -2.51
CA THR A 136 15.16 -0.92 -1.38
C THR A 136 13.94 -1.72 -1.82
N MET A 137 13.55 -1.67 -3.10
CA MET A 137 12.37 -2.38 -3.60
C MET A 137 12.61 -3.90 -3.65
N GLU A 138 13.84 -4.32 -3.90
CA GLU A 138 14.26 -5.72 -3.88
C GLU A 138 14.03 -6.36 -2.51
N ASP A 139 14.31 -5.63 -1.43
CA ASP A 139 14.09 -6.11 -0.07
C ASP A 139 12.60 -6.31 0.23
N LEU A 140 11.75 -5.36 -0.19
CA LEU A 140 10.30 -5.42 -0.02
C LEU A 140 9.66 -6.60 -0.78
N LYS A 141 10.33 -7.12 -1.81
CA LYS A 141 9.92 -8.34 -2.53
C LYS A 141 10.38 -9.62 -1.82
N SER A 142 11.43 -9.54 -1.01
CA SER A 142 12.09 -10.71 -0.41
C SER A 142 11.46 -11.17 0.90
N SER A 143 10.82 -10.27 1.65
CA SER A 143 10.34 -10.54 3.00
C SER A 143 9.02 -9.84 3.30
N PRO A 144 8.07 -10.49 4.00
CA PRO A 144 6.82 -9.84 4.41
C PRO A 144 7.07 -8.72 5.41
N LEU A 145 6.14 -7.77 5.47
CA LEU A 145 6.12 -6.73 6.51
C LEU A 145 5.72 -7.32 7.86
N SER A 146 6.23 -6.73 8.95
CA SER A 146 5.78 -6.97 10.33
C SER A 146 5.18 -5.71 10.95
N LEU A 147 5.83 -4.57 10.74
CA LEU A 147 5.47 -3.30 11.36
C LEU A 147 5.59 -2.16 10.35
N MET A 148 4.64 -1.25 10.44
CA MET A 148 4.65 0.01 9.74
C MET A 148 4.70 1.12 10.78
N ARG A 149 5.64 2.05 10.63
CA ARG A 149 5.72 3.27 11.44
C ARG A 149 5.59 4.48 10.55
N ILE A 150 4.64 5.34 10.86
CA ILE A 150 4.41 6.59 10.16
C ILE A 150 4.92 7.73 11.04
N LYS A 151 5.94 8.44 10.57
CA LYS A 151 6.39 9.69 11.17
C LYS A 151 5.68 10.85 10.47
N TYR A 152 4.80 11.52 11.21
CA TYR A 152 4.14 12.75 10.83
C TYR A 152 5.00 13.97 11.21
N LEU A 153 4.49 15.17 10.93
CA LEU A 153 5.13 16.44 11.30
C LEU A 153 5.40 16.53 12.82
N THR A 154 4.40 16.18 13.65
CA THR A 154 4.44 16.38 15.11
C THR A 154 4.40 15.08 15.92
N ASP A 155 4.24 13.92 15.27
CA ASP A 155 3.96 12.67 15.95
C ASP A 155 4.53 11.46 15.19
N THR A 156 4.58 10.31 15.84
CA THR A 156 4.96 9.05 15.24
C THR A 156 4.03 7.96 15.74
N GLU A 157 3.45 7.20 14.81
CA GLU A 157 2.50 6.13 15.13
C GLU A 157 2.95 4.80 14.51
N ASP A 158 2.80 3.74 15.31
CA ASP A 158 3.17 2.37 14.95
C ASP A 158 1.92 1.53 14.70
N TYR A 159 2.00 0.72 13.65
CA TYR A 159 0.95 -0.19 13.24
C TYR A 159 1.54 -1.57 13.05
N ILE A 160 0.98 -2.54 13.77
CA ILE A 160 1.29 -3.95 13.55
C ILE A 160 0.58 -4.38 12.26
N VAL A 161 1.36 -4.86 11.28
CA VAL A 161 0.82 -5.33 10.01
C VAL A 161 0.33 -6.75 10.21
N LYS A 162 -0.95 -7.00 9.89
CA LYS A 162 -1.56 -8.33 10.08
C LYS A 162 -1.33 -9.21 8.87
N LYS A 163 -1.03 -10.49 9.09
CA LYS A 163 -0.97 -11.52 8.03
C LYS A 163 -2.24 -11.60 7.21
N GLN A 164 -3.38 -11.51 7.89
CA GLN A 164 -4.70 -11.54 7.29
C GLN A 164 -5.59 -10.51 7.98
N LEU A 165 -6.31 -9.74 7.18
CA LEU A 165 -7.25 -8.71 7.63
C LEU A 165 -8.57 -8.92 6.90
N VAL A 166 -9.63 -9.27 7.62
CA VAL A 166 -10.99 -9.26 7.09
C VAL A 166 -11.58 -7.89 7.38
N SER A 167 -11.89 -7.11 6.35
CA SER A 167 -12.42 -5.76 6.52
C SER A 167 -13.84 -5.82 7.05
N GLU A 168 -14.09 -5.13 8.16
CA GLU A 168 -15.45 -4.95 8.69
C GLU A 168 -16.32 -4.08 7.78
N LEU A 169 -15.70 -3.19 6.98
CA LEU A 169 -16.41 -2.31 6.05
C LEU A 169 -16.96 -3.06 4.82
N THR A 170 -16.19 -3.99 4.28
CA THR A 170 -16.50 -4.62 2.97
C THR A 170 -16.66 -6.13 3.02
N GLY A 171 -16.30 -6.79 4.13
CA GLY A 171 -16.23 -8.25 4.24
C GLY A 171 -15.09 -8.88 3.45
N LYS A 172 -14.29 -8.09 2.72
CA LYS A 172 -13.18 -8.60 1.90
C LYS A 172 -11.99 -8.98 2.78
N THR A 173 -11.30 -10.03 2.38
CA THR A 173 -10.05 -10.48 3.02
C THR A 173 -8.85 -9.88 2.30
N TYR A 174 -7.95 -9.27 3.06
CA TYR A 174 -6.69 -8.69 2.65
C TYR A 174 -5.52 -9.42 3.33
N GLN A 175 -4.33 -9.35 2.72
CA GLN A 175 -3.06 -9.87 3.23
C GLN A 175 -2.01 -8.75 3.26
N PRO A 176 -2.12 -7.80 4.20
CA PRO A 176 -1.21 -6.66 4.29
C PRO A 176 0.28 -7.01 4.36
N GLU A 177 0.67 -8.06 5.09
CA GLU A 177 2.09 -8.44 5.25
C GLU A 177 2.79 -8.75 3.91
N THR A 178 2.07 -9.37 2.97
CA THR A 178 2.61 -9.78 1.66
C THR A 178 2.26 -8.78 0.55
N TYR A 179 1.75 -7.59 0.90
CA TYR A 179 1.31 -6.60 -0.07
C TYR A 179 2.38 -6.27 -1.11
N PHE A 180 3.59 -5.91 -0.67
CA PHE A 180 4.66 -5.51 -1.58
C PHE A 180 5.17 -6.68 -2.43
N ILE A 181 5.30 -7.87 -1.85
CA ILE A 181 5.69 -9.10 -2.56
C ILE A 181 4.75 -9.36 -3.75
N ASN A 182 3.44 -9.17 -3.53
CA ASN A 182 2.43 -9.47 -4.53
C ASN A 182 2.23 -8.35 -5.56
N ASN A 183 2.44 -7.09 -5.18
CA ASN A 183 2.02 -5.93 -5.98
C ASN A 183 3.17 -5.07 -6.54
N LEU A 184 4.41 -5.16 -6.03
CA LEU A 184 5.50 -4.29 -6.52
C LEU A 184 5.79 -4.47 -8.02
N LYS A 185 5.66 -5.69 -8.53
CA LYS A 185 5.80 -6.00 -9.97
C LYS A 185 4.87 -5.18 -10.88
N CYS A 186 3.80 -4.59 -10.34
CA CYS A 186 2.84 -3.77 -11.09
C CYS A 186 3.37 -2.36 -11.41
N ILE A 187 4.43 -1.94 -10.72
CA ILE A 187 5.09 -0.64 -10.94
C ILE A 187 6.58 -0.81 -11.24
N GLU A 188 7.01 -2.04 -11.53
CA GLU A 188 8.34 -2.35 -12.05
C GLU A 188 8.24 -2.50 -13.56
N ASN A 189 9.25 -1.97 -14.28
CA ASN A 189 9.41 -2.17 -15.72
C ASN A 189 10.32 -3.37 -15.98
#